data_AF-A0A7C4FFI0-F1
#
_entry.id   AF-A0A7C4FFI0-F1
#
_cell.length_a   1.000
_cell.length_b   1.000
_cell.length_c   1.000
_cell.angle_alpha   90.00
_cell.angle_beta   90.00
_cell.angle_gamma   90.00
#
_symmetry.space_group_name_H-M   'P 1'
#
loop_
_entity.id
_entity.type
_entity.pdbx_description
1 polymer ?
#
loop_
_entity_poly.entity_id
_entity_poly.type
_entity_poly.pdbx_seq_one_letter_code
_entity_poly.pdbx_strand_id
1 'polypeptide(L)'
;MKRSRAREYACGDFYVRLSEEGDAYCVEYSEQLEEHCPHVVLMLRERCMSREELAQRFGDVEGLVEELTSRCPELARRASLRSTADSLRLQGWVVHAGKDLVEAFLARGFLTVEARIKPLSLAFSELSVKVRMYPGSLQEALDMRYPLLLLGLQVEGLLPVLVASALEERLFNCQVPDILASLVEQVERVIKRF
;
A
#
# COMPACT_ATOMS: atom_id res chain seq x y z
N MET A 1 4.33 4.80 28.34
CA MET A 1 3.47 5.51 27.35
C MET A 1 3.24 4.57 26.17
N LYS A 2 2.01 4.07 25.98
CA LYS A 2 1.65 3.32 24.77
C LYS A 2 1.62 4.33 23.62
N ARG A 3 2.46 4.17 22.59
CA ARG A 3 2.37 4.97 21.37
C ARG A 3 0.96 4.77 20.79
N SER A 4 0.20 5.85 20.61
CA SER A 4 -1.04 5.79 19.85
C SER A 4 -0.70 5.25 18.46
N ARG A 5 -1.39 4.18 18.04
CA ARG A 5 -1.25 3.65 16.67
C ARG A 5 -2.08 4.56 15.77
N ALA A 6 -1.44 5.59 15.22
CA ALA A 6 -2.07 6.40 14.19
C ALA A 6 -2.02 5.66 12.86
N ARG A 7 -3.14 5.62 12.13
CA ARG A 7 -3.20 5.15 10.74
C ARG A 7 -3.42 6.35 9.84
N GLU A 8 -2.64 6.46 8.78
CA GLU A 8 -2.72 7.58 7.84
C GLU A 8 -3.03 7.06 6.44
N TYR A 9 -4.02 7.67 5.80
CA TYR A 9 -4.45 7.42 4.43
C TYR A 9 -4.24 8.69 3.64
N ALA A 10 -3.20 8.71 2.81
CA ALA A 10 -2.77 9.90 2.09
C ALA A 10 -2.66 9.64 0.57
N CYS A 11 -3.09 10.63 -0.22
CA CYS A 11 -3.00 10.69 -1.67
C CYS A 11 -2.47 12.09 -2.08
N GLY A 12 -1.17 12.30 -1.90
CA GLY A 12 -0.54 13.60 -2.07
C GLY A 12 -0.92 14.56 -0.92
N ASP A 13 -1.55 15.67 -1.27
CA ASP A 13 -2.06 16.70 -0.35
C ASP A 13 -3.41 16.34 0.32
N PHE A 14 -4.08 15.28 -0.13
CA PHE A 14 -5.23 14.73 0.59
C PHE A 14 -4.75 13.74 1.64
N TYR A 15 -5.05 13.96 2.91
CA TYR A 15 -4.83 12.95 3.95
C TYR A 15 -5.98 12.88 4.93
N VAL A 16 -6.15 11.68 5.50
CA VAL A 16 -6.97 11.39 6.66
C VAL A 16 -6.14 10.55 7.61
N ARG A 17 -5.98 11.04 8.83
CA ARG A 17 -5.20 10.38 9.88
C ARG A 17 -6.11 10.07 11.05
N LEU A 18 -6.13 8.80 11.44
CA LEU A 18 -6.92 8.27 12.55
C LEU A 18 -5.98 7.91 13.69
N SER A 19 -6.07 8.65 14.78
CA SER A 19 -5.33 8.42 16.02
C SER A 19 -6.21 7.69 17.03
N GLU A 20 -5.72 6.58 17.59
CA GLU A 20 -6.40 5.88 18.69
C GLU A 20 -6.12 6.58 20.03
N GLU A 21 -7.19 7.11 20.63
CA GLU A 21 -7.15 7.80 21.94
C GLU A 21 -8.14 7.14 22.90
N GLY A 22 -7.63 6.26 23.77
CA GLY A 22 -8.48 5.49 24.68
C GLY A 22 -9.45 4.60 23.91
N ASP A 23 -10.74 4.90 24.01
CA ASP A 23 -11.84 4.18 23.35
C ASP A 23 -12.45 4.95 22.17
N ALA A 24 -11.69 5.92 21.65
CA ALA A 24 -12.09 6.74 20.52
C ALA A 24 -11.06 6.71 19.39
N TYR A 25 -11.55 6.97 18.19
CA TYR A 25 -10.76 7.33 17.02
C TYR A 25 -10.89 8.83 16.80
N CYS A 26 -9.77 9.54 16.87
CA CYS A 26 -9.68 10.94 16.51
C CYS A 26 -9.21 11.09 15.07
N VAL A 27 -9.95 11.84 14.26
CA VAL A 27 -9.71 12.09 12.85
C VAL A 27 -9.08 13.47 12.68
N GLU A 28 -7.92 13.48 12.04
CA GLU A 28 -7.29 14.64 11.44
C GLU A 28 -7.40 14.50 9.92
N TYR A 29 -7.60 15.59 9.20
CA TYR A 29 -7.71 15.58 7.75
C TYR A 29 -7.07 16.84 7.16
N SER A 30 -6.67 16.77 5.89
CA SER A 30 -6.04 17.90 5.21
C SER A 30 -7.01 19.03 4.89
N GLU A 31 -6.49 20.27 4.82
CA GLU A 31 -7.25 21.44 4.37
C GLU A 31 -7.83 21.25 2.96
N GLN A 32 -7.10 20.55 2.08
CA GLN A 32 -7.57 20.22 0.73
C GLN A 32 -8.85 19.38 0.73
N LEU A 33 -9.02 18.51 1.73
CA LEU A 33 -10.24 17.74 1.88
C LEU A 33 -11.42 18.64 2.29
N GLU A 34 -11.16 19.70 3.07
CA GLU A 34 -12.14 20.71 3.45
C GLU A 34 -12.54 21.62 2.27
N GLU A 35 -11.56 22.06 1.49
CA GLU A 35 -11.78 22.95 0.33
C GLU A 35 -12.50 22.24 -0.82
N HIS A 36 -12.06 21.03 -1.16
CA HIS A 36 -12.57 20.32 -2.34
C HIS A 36 -13.77 19.42 -2.03
N CYS A 37 -13.92 18.99 -0.77
CA CYS A 37 -14.94 18.02 -0.37
C CYS A 37 -15.60 18.42 0.97
N PRO A 38 -16.20 19.63 1.07
CA PRO A 38 -16.75 20.14 2.34
C PRO A 38 -17.85 19.25 2.92
N HIS A 39 -18.61 18.55 2.09
CA HIS A 39 -19.63 17.59 2.52
C HIS A 39 -19.03 16.39 3.28
N VAL A 40 -17.79 16.02 2.97
CA VAL A 40 -17.06 14.94 3.62
C VAL A 40 -16.61 15.38 5.01
N VAL A 41 -16.14 16.61 5.16
CA VAL A 41 -15.82 17.21 6.47
C VAL A 41 -17.03 17.25 7.39
N LEU A 42 -18.23 17.52 6.85
CA LEU A 42 -19.47 17.47 7.65
C LEU A 42 -19.76 16.06 8.20
N MET A 43 -19.27 14.99 7.58
CA MET A 43 -19.40 13.63 8.13
C MET A 43 -18.43 13.39 9.28
N LEU A 44 -17.26 14.03 9.21
CA LEU A 44 -16.21 14.06 10.24
C LEU A 44 -16.48 15.13 11.31
N ARG A 45 -17.75 15.58 11.42
CA ARG A 45 -18.25 16.67 12.29
C ARG A 45 -17.73 16.62 13.73
N GLU A 46 -17.53 15.41 14.25
CA GLU A 46 -16.86 15.17 15.52
C GLU A 46 -15.46 14.67 15.21
N ARG A 47 -14.45 15.48 15.59
CA ARG A 47 -13.04 15.13 15.40
C ARG A 47 -12.65 13.86 16.15
N CYS A 48 -13.44 13.41 17.11
CA CYS A 48 -13.25 12.13 17.78
C CYS A 48 -14.58 11.40 17.87
N MET A 49 -14.60 10.13 17.48
CA MET A 49 -15.78 9.25 17.51
C MET A 49 -15.46 8.04 18.38
N SER A 50 -16.42 7.52 19.13
CA SER A 50 -16.18 6.26 19.87
C SER A 50 -15.97 5.10 18.90
N ARG A 51 -15.31 4.03 19.34
CA ARG A 51 -15.14 2.83 18.51
C ARG A 51 -16.48 2.22 18.10
N GLU A 52 -17.46 2.20 19.01
CA GLU A 52 -18.82 1.75 18.72
C GLU A 52 -19.50 2.64 17.68
N GLU A 53 -19.38 3.96 17.80
CA GLU A 53 -20.00 4.88 16.84
C GLU A 53 -19.39 4.71 15.45
N LEU A 54 -18.05 4.59 15.37
CA LEU A 54 -17.35 4.32 14.11
C LEU A 54 -17.82 3.01 13.49
N ALA A 55 -17.90 1.94 14.28
CA ALA A 55 -18.35 0.63 13.81
C ALA A 55 -19.82 0.64 13.36
N GLN A 56 -20.69 1.37 14.06
CA GLN A 56 -22.11 1.48 13.68
C GLN A 56 -22.31 2.29 12.39
N ARG A 57 -21.53 3.36 12.20
CA ARG A 57 -21.68 4.27 11.04
C ARG A 57 -20.97 3.77 9.80
N PHE A 58 -19.79 3.19 9.95
CA PHE A 58 -18.88 2.87 8.86
C PHE A 58 -18.41 1.42 8.84
N GLY A 59 -18.77 0.61 9.85
CA GLY A 59 -18.29 -0.77 10.01
C GLY A 59 -16.90 -0.82 10.64
N ASP A 60 -15.93 -0.17 10.01
CA ASP A 60 -14.57 -0.02 10.51
C ASP A 60 -13.89 1.23 9.91
N VAL A 61 -12.58 1.36 10.18
CA VAL A 61 -11.75 2.48 9.71
C VAL A 61 -11.65 2.50 8.18
N GLU A 62 -11.62 1.35 7.53
CA GLU A 62 -11.48 1.26 6.08
C GLU A 62 -12.80 1.60 5.40
N GLY A 63 -13.93 1.17 5.96
CA GLY A 63 -15.26 1.59 5.55
C GLY A 63 -15.46 3.10 5.66
N LEU A 64 -14.88 3.74 6.68
CA LEU A 64 -14.84 5.21 6.74
C LEU A 64 -14.09 5.76 5.52
N VAL A 65 -12.85 5.31 5.26
CA VAL A 65 -12.04 5.78 4.11
C VAL A 65 -12.73 5.52 2.77
N GLU A 66 -13.42 4.39 2.61
CA GLU A 66 -14.23 4.09 1.43
C GLU A 66 -15.37 5.11 1.26
N GLU A 67 -16.09 5.42 2.34
CA GLU A 67 -17.15 6.42 2.33
C GLU A 67 -16.59 7.81 1.96
N LEU A 68 -15.48 8.23 2.57
CA LEU A 68 -14.81 9.50 2.25
C LEU A 68 -14.41 9.55 0.76
N THR A 69 -13.83 8.46 0.25
CA THR A 69 -13.38 8.36 -1.15
C THR A 69 -14.59 8.40 -2.10
N SER A 70 -15.68 7.68 -1.78
CA SER A 70 -16.89 7.66 -2.62
C SER A 70 -17.56 9.03 -2.74
N ARG A 71 -17.46 9.85 -1.69
CA ARG A 71 -18.09 11.18 -1.63
C ARG A 71 -17.17 12.32 -2.04
N CYS A 72 -15.89 12.04 -2.31
CA CYS A 72 -14.90 13.02 -2.74
C CYS A 72 -14.33 12.63 -4.11
N PRO A 73 -14.89 13.15 -5.23
CA PRO A 73 -14.48 12.75 -6.58
C PRO A 73 -12.98 12.94 -6.87
N GLU A 74 -12.36 13.99 -6.32
CA GLU A 74 -10.92 14.23 -6.47
C GLU A 74 -10.09 13.17 -5.73
N LEU A 75 -10.48 12.80 -4.51
CA LEU A 75 -9.84 11.69 -3.78
C LEU A 75 -10.07 10.36 -4.50
N ALA A 76 -11.28 10.09 -4.99
CA ALA A 76 -11.59 8.88 -5.78
C ALA A 76 -10.71 8.77 -7.03
N ARG A 77 -10.47 9.88 -7.73
CA ARG A 77 -9.59 9.90 -8.90
C ARG A 77 -8.15 9.54 -8.50
N ARG A 78 -7.64 10.12 -7.42
CA ARG A 78 -6.27 9.91 -6.94
C ARG A 78 -6.04 8.52 -6.34
N ALA A 79 -7.02 7.99 -5.61
CA ALA A 79 -7.02 6.63 -5.06
C ALA A 79 -7.47 5.57 -6.07
N SER A 80 -7.69 5.93 -7.34
CA SER A 80 -8.10 4.95 -8.35
C SER A 80 -6.96 4.00 -8.72
N LEU A 81 -7.32 2.78 -9.11
CA LEU A 81 -6.38 1.80 -9.65
C LEU A 81 -5.61 2.34 -10.89
N ARG A 82 -6.26 3.21 -11.68
CA ARG A 82 -5.63 3.91 -12.80
C ARG A 82 -4.51 4.84 -12.34
N SER A 83 -4.76 5.64 -11.29
CA SER A 83 -3.75 6.51 -10.69
C SER A 83 -2.57 5.70 -10.15
N THR A 84 -2.83 4.57 -9.47
CA THR A 84 -1.77 3.64 -9.05
C THR A 84 -0.92 3.16 -10.24
N ALA A 85 -1.56 2.75 -11.34
CA ALA A 85 -0.87 2.32 -12.55
C ALA A 85 -0.01 3.44 -13.17
N ASP A 86 -0.53 4.66 -13.23
CA ASP A 86 0.20 5.81 -13.78
C ASP A 86 1.40 6.19 -12.89
N SER A 87 1.25 6.18 -11.57
CA SER A 87 2.36 6.37 -10.62
C SER A 87 3.46 5.33 -10.78
N LEU A 88 3.10 4.05 -10.97
CA LEU A 88 4.08 2.99 -11.21
C LEU A 88 4.84 3.20 -12.53
N ARG A 89 4.16 3.63 -13.60
CA ARG A 89 4.83 3.97 -14.87
C ARG A 89 5.85 5.09 -14.70
N LEU A 90 5.51 6.13 -13.93
CA LEU A 90 6.43 7.24 -13.63
C LEU A 90 7.66 6.78 -12.84
N GLN A 91 7.52 5.76 -12.01
CA GLN A 91 8.63 5.11 -11.29
C GLN A 91 9.43 4.12 -12.14
N GLY A 92 9.12 3.98 -13.44
CA GLY A 92 9.86 3.14 -14.38
C GLY A 92 9.38 1.69 -14.46
N TRP A 93 8.21 1.36 -13.90
CA TRP A 93 7.60 0.04 -14.07
C TRP A 93 6.98 -0.09 -15.46
N VAL A 94 7.08 -1.29 -16.04
CA VAL A 94 6.27 -1.69 -17.19
C VAL A 94 4.91 -2.13 -16.65
N VAL A 95 3.84 -1.43 -17.02
CA VAL A 95 2.50 -1.63 -16.42
C VAL A 95 1.45 -1.99 -17.46
N HIS A 96 0.84 -3.16 -17.29
CA HIS A 96 -0.39 -3.57 -17.97
C HIS A 96 -1.58 -3.31 -17.04
N ALA A 97 -2.47 -2.40 -17.43
CA ALA A 97 -3.65 -2.04 -16.65
C ALA A 97 -4.92 -2.53 -17.34
N GLY A 98 -5.55 -3.55 -16.74
CA GLY A 98 -6.89 -3.99 -17.07
C GLY A 98 -7.96 -3.31 -16.20
N LYS A 99 -9.21 -3.69 -16.40
CA LYS A 99 -10.35 -3.15 -15.62
C LYS A 99 -10.30 -3.59 -14.15
N ASP A 100 -9.92 -4.84 -13.92
CA ASP A 100 -10.01 -5.50 -12.60
C ASP A 100 -8.65 -6.02 -12.12
N LEU A 101 -7.56 -5.59 -12.75
CA LEU A 101 -6.21 -6.01 -12.42
C LEU A 101 -5.19 -5.03 -13.01
N VAL A 102 -4.19 -4.66 -12.22
CA VAL A 102 -2.96 -4.03 -12.70
C VAL A 102 -1.80 -4.98 -12.48
N GLU A 103 -1.07 -5.27 -13.54
CA GLU A 103 0.17 -6.04 -13.49
C GLU A 103 1.33 -5.10 -13.79
N ALA A 104 2.29 -5.05 -12.87
CA ALA A 104 3.46 -4.19 -12.98
C ALA A 104 4.74 -5.03 -12.89
N PHE A 105 5.70 -4.73 -13.75
CA PHE A 105 6.98 -5.42 -13.82
C PHE A 105 8.12 -4.41 -13.75
N LEU A 106 9.13 -4.71 -12.93
CA LEU A 106 10.37 -3.96 -12.83
C LEU A 106 11.56 -4.92 -12.93
N ALA A 107 12.49 -4.63 -13.83
CA ALA A 107 13.76 -5.34 -13.93
C ALA A 107 14.93 -4.39 -13.63
N ARG A 108 15.82 -4.79 -12.73
CA ARG A 108 17.02 -4.05 -12.33
C ARG A 108 18.20 -5.00 -12.12
N GLY A 109 19.04 -5.16 -13.13
CA GLY A 109 20.20 -6.06 -13.07
C GLY A 109 19.77 -7.50 -12.79
N PHE A 110 20.17 -8.04 -11.63
CA PHE A 110 19.86 -9.40 -11.17
C PHE A 110 18.53 -9.52 -10.42
N LEU A 111 17.74 -8.45 -10.36
CA LEU A 111 16.44 -8.40 -9.68
C LEU A 111 15.32 -8.21 -10.69
N THR A 112 14.29 -9.04 -10.61
CA THR A 112 13.00 -8.78 -11.27
C THR A 112 11.88 -8.83 -10.24
N VAL A 113 11.00 -7.84 -10.27
CA VAL A 113 9.83 -7.74 -9.40
C VAL A 113 8.57 -7.70 -10.25
N GLU A 114 7.66 -8.61 -9.97
CA GLU A 114 6.31 -8.69 -10.52
C GLU A 114 5.32 -8.32 -9.43
N ALA A 115 4.47 -7.33 -9.66
CA ALA A 115 3.40 -6.93 -8.77
C ALA A 115 2.05 -7.10 -9.46
N ARG A 116 1.08 -7.69 -8.77
CA ARG A 116 -0.30 -7.85 -9.21
C ARG A 116 -1.20 -7.15 -8.21
N ILE A 117 -1.96 -6.17 -8.67
CA ILE A 117 -2.79 -5.29 -7.86
C ILE A 117 -4.23 -5.52 -8.27
N LYS A 118 -5.00 -6.13 -7.39
CA LYS A 118 -6.40 -6.49 -7.63
C LYS A 118 -7.31 -5.60 -6.79
N PRO A 119 -8.25 -4.86 -7.39
CA PRO A 119 -9.14 -3.99 -6.64
C PRO A 119 -10.05 -4.82 -5.73
N LEU A 120 -10.14 -4.39 -4.47
CA LEU A 120 -11.14 -4.88 -3.51
C LEU A 120 -12.33 -3.93 -3.41
N SER A 121 -12.05 -2.63 -3.54
CA SER A 121 -13.05 -1.56 -3.57
C SER A 121 -12.54 -0.38 -4.38
N LEU A 122 -13.23 0.76 -4.30
CA LEU A 122 -12.82 2.00 -4.98
C LEU A 122 -11.43 2.47 -4.54
N ALA A 123 -11.11 2.32 -3.25
CA ALA A 123 -9.94 2.89 -2.60
C ALA A 123 -8.88 1.85 -2.21
N PHE A 124 -9.26 0.57 -2.14
CA PHE A 124 -8.41 -0.50 -1.63
C PHE A 124 -8.18 -1.59 -2.67
N SER A 125 -6.98 -2.16 -2.62
CA SER A 125 -6.57 -3.30 -3.44
C SER A 125 -5.81 -4.33 -2.62
N GLU A 126 -5.85 -5.57 -3.09
CA GLU A 126 -4.93 -6.63 -2.70
C GLU A 126 -3.67 -6.51 -3.58
N LEU A 127 -2.49 -6.63 -2.96
CA LEU A 127 -1.20 -6.61 -3.65
C LEU A 127 -0.49 -7.95 -3.45
N SER A 128 -0.24 -8.64 -4.56
CA SER A 128 0.66 -9.79 -4.60
C SER A 128 1.98 -9.39 -5.26
N VAL A 129 3.10 -9.61 -4.59
CA VAL A 129 4.44 -9.34 -5.13
C VAL A 129 5.22 -10.62 -5.25
N LYS A 130 5.87 -10.81 -6.40
CA LYS A 130 6.83 -11.88 -6.64
C LYS A 130 8.15 -11.29 -7.06
N VAL A 131 9.16 -11.58 -6.27
CA VAL A 131 10.54 -11.14 -6.46
C VAL A 131 11.36 -12.34 -6.93
N ARG A 132 12.11 -12.17 -8.01
CA ARG A 132 13.08 -13.15 -8.49
C ARG A 132 14.47 -12.54 -8.52
N MET A 133 15.44 -13.31 -8.05
CA MET A 133 16.84 -12.96 -7.97
C MET A 133 17.67 -14.07 -8.61
N TYR A 134 18.78 -13.71 -9.24
CA TYR A 134 19.66 -14.64 -9.94
C TYR A 134 21.01 -14.74 -9.22
N PRO A 135 21.11 -15.53 -8.13
CA PRO A 135 22.37 -15.72 -7.41
C PRO A 135 23.38 -16.48 -8.28
N GLY A 136 24.67 -16.13 -8.17
CA GLY A 136 25.77 -16.82 -8.84
C GLY A 136 26.13 -18.17 -8.22
N SER A 137 25.70 -18.44 -6.98
CA SER A 137 25.95 -19.72 -6.30
C SER A 137 24.82 -20.11 -5.33
N LEU A 138 24.78 -21.40 -4.93
CA LEU A 138 23.88 -21.86 -3.87
C LEU A 138 24.15 -21.15 -2.53
N GLN A 139 25.42 -20.90 -2.21
CA GLN A 139 25.80 -20.25 -0.95
C GLN A 139 25.25 -18.82 -0.90
N GLU A 140 25.40 -18.08 -1.99
CA GLU A 140 24.83 -16.74 -2.15
C GLU A 140 23.31 -16.76 -2.00
N ALA A 141 22.62 -17.73 -2.61
CA ALA A 141 21.18 -17.91 -2.45
C ALA A 141 20.77 -18.17 -0.98
N LEU A 142 21.55 -18.97 -0.26
CA LEU A 142 21.31 -19.25 1.17
C LEU A 142 21.56 -18.02 2.05
N ASP A 143 22.59 -17.23 1.73
CA ASP A 143 22.94 -16.02 2.47
C ASP A 143 21.89 -14.92 2.27
N MET A 144 21.29 -14.83 1.08
CA MET A 144 20.17 -13.93 0.78
C MET A 144 18.84 -14.35 1.44
N ARG A 145 18.64 -15.66 1.68
CA ARG A 145 17.36 -16.19 2.19
C ARG A 145 16.94 -15.56 3.51
N TYR A 146 17.84 -15.49 4.50
CA TYR A 146 17.50 -15.02 5.84
C TYR A 146 17.11 -13.53 5.87
N PRO A 147 17.87 -12.61 5.23
CA PRO A 147 17.44 -11.23 5.09
C PRO A 147 16.07 -11.06 4.43
N LEU A 148 15.72 -11.86 3.40
CA LEU A 148 14.42 -11.77 2.74
C LEU A 148 13.27 -12.18 3.66
N LEU A 149 13.47 -13.22 4.48
CA LEU A 149 12.50 -13.60 5.52
C LEU A 149 12.31 -12.48 6.54
N LEU A 150 13.36 -11.73 6.89
CA LEU A 150 13.26 -10.56 7.78
C LEU A 150 12.51 -9.39 7.16
N LEU A 151 12.44 -9.30 5.82
CA LEU A 151 11.59 -8.35 5.11
C LEU A 151 10.12 -8.82 5.04
N GLY A 152 9.79 -9.96 5.63
CA GLY A 152 8.44 -10.53 5.59
C GLY A 152 8.13 -11.30 4.31
N LEU A 153 9.12 -11.56 3.45
CA LEU A 153 8.93 -12.32 2.22
C LEU A 153 8.96 -13.83 2.48
N GLN A 154 8.06 -14.56 1.84
CA GLN A 154 8.09 -16.02 1.80
C GLN A 154 9.04 -16.48 0.70
N VAL A 155 10.08 -17.25 1.03
CA VAL A 155 11.01 -17.81 0.03
C VAL A 155 10.47 -19.14 -0.49
N GLU A 156 10.15 -19.19 -1.79
CA GLU A 156 9.53 -20.33 -2.48
C GLU A 156 10.56 -21.25 -3.16
N GLY A 157 11.72 -20.71 -3.55
CA GLY A 157 12.76 -21.44 -4.26
C GLY A 157 14.10 -20.74 -4.15
N LEU A 158 15.20 -21.51 -4.25
CA LEU A 158 16.57 -21.02 -4.10
C LEU A 158 17.40 -21.13 -5.38
N LEU A 159 17.18 -22.16 -6.20
CA LEU A 159 17.92 -22.41 -7.43
C LEU A 159 17.01 -22.92 -8.56
N PRO A 160 17.34 -22.61 -9.83
CA PRO A 160 18.43 -21.74 -10.28
C PRO A 160 18.13 -20.25 -10.08
N VAL A 161 16.92 -19.92 -9.67
CA VAL A 161 16.44 -18.57 -9.39
C VAL A 161 15.95 -18.56 -7.96
N LEU A 162 16.40 -17.58 -7.17
CA LEU A 162 15.86 -17.36 -5.85
C LEU A 162 14.54 -16.60 -5.98
N VAL A 163 13.46 -17.19 -5.49
CA VAL A 163 12.10 -16.68 -5.63
C VAL A 163 11.53 -16.41 -4.26
N ALA A 164 11.04 -15.19 -4.06
CA ALA A 164 10.37 -14.79 -2.84
C ALA A 164 9.06 -14.04 -3.16
N SER A 165 8.07 -14.15 -2.30
CA SER A 165 6.76 -13.53 -2.49
C SER A 165 6.26 -12.83 -1.24
N ALA A 166 5.40 -11.84 -1.43
CA ALA A 166 4.61 -11.19 -0.37
C ALA A 166 3.17 -11.04 -0.84
N LEU A 167 2.26 -11.10 0.12
CA LEU A 167 0.85 -10.82 -0.07
C LEU A 167 0.44 -9.78 0.97
N GLU A 168 -0.10 -8.67 0.50
CA GLU A 168 -0.76 -7.67 1.31
C GLU A 168 -2.23 -7.68 0.93
N GLU A 169 -3.07 -8.19 1.84
CA GLU A 169 -4.47 -8.48 1.55
C GLU A 169 -5.28 -7.20 1.30
N ARG A 170 -4.92 -6.08 1.92
CA ARG A 170 -5.72 -4.86 1.84
C ARG A 170 -4.86 -3.61 2.02
N LEU A 171 -4.59 -2.94 0.90
CA LEU A 171 -3.79 -1.72 0.83
C LEU A 171 -4.60 -0.59 0.24
N PHE A 172 -4.42 0.61 0.80
CA PHE A 172 -4.93 1.82 0.19
C PHE A 172 -4.15 2.09 -1.11
N ASN A 173 -4.87 2.30 -2.21
CA ASN A 173 -4.32 2.35 -3.56
C ASN A 173 -3.18 3.38 -3.74
N CYS A 174 -3.24 4.50 -3.01
CA CYS A 174 -2.21 5.54 -3.05
C CYS A 174 -0.88 5.12 -2.38
N GLN A 175 -0.89 4.13 -1.50
CA GLN A 175 0.31 3.64 -0.82
C GLN A 175 1.05 2.56 -1.62
N VAL A 176 0.37 1.91 -2.56
CA VAL A 176 0.95 0.80 -3.35
C VAL A 176 2.28 1.17 -4.03
N PRO A 177 2.42 2.32 -4.72
CA PRO A 177 3.70 2.69 -5.35
C PRO A 177 4.84 2.85 -4.34
N ASP A 178 4.58 3.46 -3.17
CA ASP A 178 5.59 3.69 -2.15
C ASP A 178 6.00 2.40 -1.44
N ILE A 179 5.05 1.51 -1.17
CA ILE A 179 5.30 0.17 -0.63
C ILE A 179 6.20 -0.61 -1.59
N LEU A 180 5.88 -0.62 -2.88
CA LEU A 180 6.68 -1.30 -3.89
C LEU A 180 8.08 -0.69 -4.05
N ALA A 181 8.20 0.64 -4.03
CA ALA A 181 9.48 1.33 -4.07
C ALA A 181 10.35 0.98 -2.84
N SER A 182 9.76 1.00 -1.64
CA SER A 182 10.46 0.64 -0.41
C SER A 182 10.92 -0.82 -0.41
N LEU A 183 10.05 -1.74 -0.86
CA LEU A 183 10.38 -3.16 -0.98
C LEU A 183 11.55 -3.37 -1.95
N VAL A 184 11.50 -2.77 -3.15
CA VAL A 184 12.59 -2.86 -4.14
C VAL A 184 13.89 -2.36 -3.55
N GLU A 185 13.89 -1.21 -2.87
CA GLU A 185 15.09 -0.65 -2.27
C GLU A 185 15.66 -1.56 -1.17
N GLN A 186 14.80 -2.12 -0.31
CA GLN A 186 15.21 -3.04 0.75
C GLN A 186 15.80 -4.34 0.18
N VAL A 187 15.18 -4.91 -0.86
CA VAL A 187 15.68 -6.10 -1.55
C VAL A 187 17.00 -5.80 -2.25
N GLU A 188 17.13 -4.68 -2.96
CA GLU A 188 18.40 -4.29 -3.57
C GLU A 188 19.53 -4.15 -2.53
N ARG A 189 19.21 -3.61 -1.35
CA ARG A 189 20.16 -3.52 -0.22
C ARG A 189 20.58 -4.89 0.31
N VAL A 190 19.72 -5.89 0.23
CA VAL A 190 20.07 -7.28 0.56
C VAL A 190 21.01 -7.84 -0.51
N ILE A 191 20.68 -7.67 -1.79
CA ILE A 191 21.44 -8.25 -2.91
C ILE A 191 22.85 -7.66 -2.96
N LYS A 192 23.01 -6.34 -2.84
CA LYS A 192 24.31 -5.64 -2.94
C LYS A 192 25.34 -6.04 -1.85
N ARG A 193 24.94 -6.82 -0.84
CA ARG A 193 25.86 -7.33 0.20
C ARG A 193 26.64 -8.57 -0.25
N PHE A 194 26.27 -9.14 -1.39
CA PHE A 194 26.79 -10.38 -1.94
C PHE A 194 27.18 -10.19 -3.41
#